data_AF-A0A5D0NZ72-F1
#
_entry.id   AF-A0A5D0NZ72-F1
#
_cell.length_a   1.000
_cell.length_b   1.000
_cell.length_c   1.000
_cell.angle_alpha   90.00
_cell.angle_beta   90.00
_cell.angle_gamma   90.00
#
_symmetry.space_group_name_H-M   'P 1'
#
loop_
_entity.id
_entity.type
_entity.pdbx_description
1 polymer ?
#
loop_
_entity_poly.entity_id
_entity_poly.type
_entity_poly.pdbx_seq_one_letter_code
_entity_poly.pdbx_strand_id
1 'polypeptide(L)'
;MAPQMSGSDHHPNHSDVTVDCPMSCLGVHTVGDLIALLTSTARSAIPNNPTHLSPAWPPHENHLLTCPISCLKLSARITNALRHHDADVENIGQLIHMLRHNKLGEVRHIGPRRVSEVHTALVAGGFNMGYSHPT
;
A
#
# COMPACT_ATOMS: atom_id res chain seq x y z
N MET A 1 -16.89 -51.61 -1.34
CA MET A 1 -17.94 -50.70 -1.83
C MET A 1 -17.38 -49.29 -1.78
N ALA A 2 -17.02 -48.72 -2.94
CA ALA A 2 -16.58 -47.33 -3.02
C ALA A 2 -17.84 -46.42 -3.07
N PRO A 3 -17.88 -45.29 -2.35
CA PRO A 3 -19.01 -44.40 -2.39
C PRO A 3 -19.05 -43.74 -3.78
N GLN A 4 -20.12 -44.00 -4.52
CA GLN A 4 -20.45 -43.21 -5.70
C GLN A 4 -20.90 -41.83 -5.22
N MET A 5 -20.06 -40.82 -5.42
CA MET A 5 -20.44 -39.43 -5.21
C MET A 5 -21.34 -39.03 -6.38
N SER A 6 -22.65 -39.08 -6.15
CA SER A 6 -23.66 -38.49 -7.04
C SER A 6 -23.28 -37.04 -7.35
N GLY A 7 -23.26 -36.67 -8.63
CA GLY A 7 -22.89 -35.35 -9.14
C GLY A 7 -23.88 -34.22 -8.83
N SER A 8 -24.46 -34.21 -7.61
CA SER A 8 -25.51 -33.26 -7.22
C SER A 8 -25.15 -32.36 -6.02
N ASP A 9 -23.96 -32.52 -5.41
CA ASP A 9 -23.56 -31.75 -4.22
C ASP A 9 -22.55 -30.63 -4.51
N HIS A 10 -22.52 -30.13 -5.74
CA HIS A 10 -21.70 -28.99 -6.14
C HIS A 10 -22.38 -27.66 -5.78
N HIS A 11 -22.33 -27.28 -4.51
CA HIS A 11 -22.79 -25.97 -4.04
C HIS A 11 -21.72 -24.90 -4.28
N PRO A 12 -22.10 -23.66 -4.64
CA PRO A 12 -21.14 -22.58 -4.80
C PRO A 12 -20.43 -22.27 -3.47
N ASN A 13 -19.13 -21.96 -3.54
CA ASN A 13 -18.30 -21.56 -2.41
C ASN A 13 -18.08 -22.61 -1.30
N HIS A 14 -18.14 -23.91 -1.62
CA HIS A 14 -17.68 -24.93 -0.67
C HIS A 14 -16.15 -24.93 -0.53
N SER A 15 -15.65 -25.26 0.65
CA SER A 15 -14.22 -25.21 0.99
C SER A 15 -13.35 -26.19 0.19
N ASP A 16 -13.93 -27.28 -0.30
CA ASP A 16 -13.22 -28.41 -0.89
C ASP A 16 -13.29 -28.44 -2.43
N VAL A 17 -13.00 -27.31 -3.09
CA VAL A 17 -13.02 -27.24 -4.56
C VAL A 17 -11.84 -28.01 -5.14
N THR A 18 -12.12 -29.06 -5.92
CA THR A 18 -11.11 -29.84 -6.65
C THR A 18 -11.11 -29.49 -8.14
N VAL A 19 -10.11 -29.98 -8.89
CA VAL A 19 -9.99 -29.73 -10.35
C VAL A 19 -11.11 -30.37 -11.17
N ASP A 20 -11.82 -31.34 -10.60
CA ASP A 20 -12.95 -32.03 -11.24
C ASP A 20 -14.29 -31.29 -11.02
N CYS A 21 -14.29 -30.21 -10.25
CA CYS A 21 -15.49 -29.42 -9.97
C CYS A 21 -15.88 -28.53 -11.16
N PRO A 22 -17.17 -28.38 -11.47
CA PRO A 22 -17.63 -27.42 -12.48
C PRO A 22 -17.34 -25.98 -12.03
N MET A 23 -17.19 -25.06 -12.99
CA MET A 23 -16.94 -23.63 -12.73
C MET A 23 -18.00 -22.97 -11.84
N SER A 24 -19.21 -23.53 -11.78
CA SER A 24 -20.27 -23.09 -10.86
C SER A 24 -19.92 -23.28 -9.38
N CYS A 25 -19.04 -24.22 -9.03
CA CYS A 25 -18.52 -24.37 -7.66
C CYS A 25 -17.73 -23.13 -7.21
N LEU A 26 -17.09 -22.44 -8.15
CA LEU A 26 -16.36 -21.20 -7.92
C LEU A 26 -17.29 -19.97 -7.88
N GLY A 27 -18.61 -20.17 -8.00
CA GLY A 27 -19.59 -19.07 -8.07
C GLY A 27 -19.47 -18.23 -9.35
N VAL A 28 -18.80 -18.73 -10.39
CA VAL A 28 -18.60 -18.01 -11.65
C VAL A 28 -19.78 -18.28 -12.58
N HIS A 29 -20.68 -17.30 -12.69
CA HIS A 29 -21.87 -17.39 -13.55
C HIS A 29 -21.76 -16.47 -14.78
N THR A 30 -20.84 -15.52 -14.74
CA THR A 30 -20.61 -14.55 -15.81
C THR A 30 -19.12 -14.36 -16.09
N VAL A 31 -18.81 -13.77 -17.25
CA VAL A 31 -17.44 -13.32 -17.57
C VAL A 31 -16.94 -12.29 -16.55
N GLY A 32 -17.84 -11.48 -15.97
CA GLY A 32 -17.50 -10.53 -14.91
C GLY A 32 -16.99 -11.23 -13.64
N ASP A 33 -17.62 -12.34 -13.25
CA ASP A 33 -17.22 -13.11 -12.06
C ASP A 33 -15.84 -13.76 -12.24
N LEU A 34 -15.54 -14.23 -13.47
CA LEU A 34 -14.22 -14.76 -13.81
C LEU A 34 -13.14 -13.67 -13.70
N ILE A 35 -13.40 -12.48 -14.24
CA ILE A 35 -12.47 -11.34 -14.14
C ILE A 35 -12.26 -10.94 -12.67
N ALA A 36 -13.32 -10.90 -11.87
CA ALA A 36 -13.22 -10.59 -10.44
C ALA A 36 -12.37 -11.64 -9.69
N LEU A 37 -12.57 -12.93 -10.00
CA LEU A 37 -11.81 -14.03 -9.38
C LEU A 37 -10.33 -14.00 -9.79
N LEU A 38 -10.03 -13.76 -11.08
CA LEU A 38 -8.66 -13.59 -11.57
C LEU A 38 -7.98 -12.34 -10.99
N THR A 39 -8.72 -11.25 -10.81
CA THR A 39 -8.19 -10.02 -10.20
C THR A 39 -7.89 -10.23 -8.71
N SER A 40 -8.73 -11.00 -8.01
CA SER A 40 -8.52 -11.38 -6.62
C SER A 40 -7.30 -12.29 -6.45
N THR A 41 -7.16 -13.32 -7.30
CA THR A 41 -6.00 -14.21 -7.27
C THR A 41 -4.72 -13.52 -7.71
N ALA A 42 -4.77 -12.62 -8.69
CA ALA A 42 -3.60 -11.81 -9.08
C ALA A 42 -3.09 -10.92 -7.94
N ARG A 43 -3.97 -10.48 -7.01
CA ARG A 43 -3.56 -9.78 -5.78
C ARG A 43 -2.95 -10.73 -4.75
N SER A 44 -3.42 -11.97 -4.68
CA SER A 44 -2.96 -12.98 -3.71
C SER A 44 -1.74 -13.78 -4.16
N ALA A 45 -1.49 -13.87 -5.47
CA ALA A 45 -0.45 -14.71 -6.07
C ALA A 45 0.88 -13.97 -6.33
N ILE A 46 1.03 -12.71 -5.88
CA ILE A 46 2.34 -12.04 -5.92
C ILE A 46 3.21 -12.66 -4.81
N PRO A 47 4.20 -13.50 -5.15
CA PRO A 47 5.09 -14.07 -4.15
C PRO A 47 6.07 -12.98 -3.74
N ASN A 48 5.98 -12.55 -2.48
CA ASN A 48 7.03 -11.92 -1.69
C ASN A 48 8.01 -11.01 -2.46
N ASN A 49 7.56 -9.81 -2.80
CA ASN A 49 8.39 -8.65 -2.47
C ASN A 49 7.86 -8.14 -1.13
N PRO A 50 8.67 -7.90 -0.09
CA PRO A 50 8.18 -7.32 1.17
C PRO A 50 7.82 -5.85 0.93
N THR A 51 6.77 -5.61 0.15
CA THR A 51 6.04 -4.35 0.15
C THR A 51 5.13 -4.45 1.35
N HIS A 52 5.71 -4.04 2.47
CA HIS A 52 5.04 -3.66 3.69
C HIS A 52 3.60 -3.21 3.40
N LEU A 53 2.62 -4.04 3.78
CA LEU A 53 1.20 -3.71 3.84
C LEU A 53 1.05 -2.58 4.87
N SER A 54 1.40 -1.36 4.47
CA SER A 54 0.80 -0.17 5.04
C SER A 54 -0.70 -0.30 4.72
N PRO A 55 -1.61 -0.14 5.69
CA PRO A 55 -3.04 -0.24 5.43
C PRO A 55 -3.33 0.64 4.22
N ALA A 56 -3.92 0.06 3.17
CA ALA A 56 -4.16 0.78 1.93
C ALA A 56 -5.21 1.86 2.24
N TRP A 57 -4.76 3.04 2.64
CA TRP A 57 -5.61 4.20 2.78
C TRP A 57 -6.28 4.41 1.42
N PRO A 58 -7.62 4.57 1.38
CA PRO A 58 -8.32 4.76 0.13
C PRO A 58 -7.71 5.95 -0.60
N PRO A 59 -7.58 5.88 -1.94
CA PRO A 59 -7.06 7.00 -2.71
C PRO A 59 -7.91 8.24 -2.41
N HIS A 60 -7.27 9.30 -1.95
CA HIS A 60 -7.89 10.56 -1.59
C HIS A 60 -7.19 11.70 -2.30
N GLU A 61 -7.97 12.65 -2.80
CA GLU A 61 -7.45 13.81 -3.54
C GLU A 61 -6.81 14.85 -2.62
N ASN A 62 -7.27 14.94 -1.38
CA ASN A 62 -6.81 15.93 -0.40
C ASN A 62 -6.01 15.25 0.72
N HIS A 63 -4.70 15.50 0.75
CA HIS A 63 -3.85 15.01 1.84
C HIS A 63 -4.06 15.84 3.11
N LEU A 64 -4.22 15.16 4.24
CA LEU A 64 -4.29 15.75 5.57
C LEU A 64 -2.99 15.48 6.34
N LEU A 65 -2.77 16.23 7.42
CA LEU A 65 -1.60 16.03 8.28
C LEU A 65 -1.57 14.65 8.95
N THR A 66 -2.74 14.06 9.18
CA THR A 66 -2.90 12.72 9.75
C THR A 66 -2.74 11.60 8.74
N CYS A 67 -2.66 11.92 7.44
CA CYS A 67 -2.42 10.90 6.42
C CYS A 67 -1.03 10.28 6.64
N PRO A 68 -0.86 8.99 6.34
CA PRO A 68 0.42 8.32 6.45
C PRO A 68 1.40 8.88 5.41
N ILE A 69 2.70 8.78 5.70
CA ILE A 69 3.74 9.23 4.75
C ILE A 69 3.69 8.49 3.41
N SER A 70 3.07 7.30 3.36
CA SER A 70 2.86 6.51 2.14
C SER A 70 1.94 7.19 1.12
N CYS A 71 1.11 8.16 1.54
CA CYS A 71 0.29 8.95 0.63
C CYS A 71 1.12 9.93 -0.20
N LEU A 72 2.24 10.41 0.36
CA LEU A 72 3.24 11.15 -0.39
C LEU A 72 4.05 10.12 -1.18
N LYS A 73 4.03 10.17 -2.51
CA LYS A 73 4.74 9.23 -3.42
C LYS A 73 6.27 9.39 -3.33
N LEU A 74 6.83 9.24 -2.14
CA LEU A 74 8.25 9.34 -1.83
C LEU A 74 9.00 8.12 -2.35
N SER A 75 10.28 8.29 -2.69
CA SER A 75 11.11 7.15 -3.06
C SER A 75 11.31 6.18 -1.89
N ALA A 76 11.46 4.90 -2.23
CA ALA A 76 11.73 3.83 -1.25
C ALA A 76 12.96 4.12 -0.36
N ARG A 77 13.93 4.89 -0.88
CA ARG A 77 15.12 5.30 -0.11
C ARG A 77 14.76 6.23 1.04
N ILE A 78 13.82 7.15 0.83
CA ILE A 78 13.35 8.09 1.85
C ILE A 78 12.47 7.34 2.85
N THR A 79 11.49 6.58 2.37
CA THR A 79 10.58 5.84 3.28
C THR A 79 11.33 4.85 4.15
N ASN A 80 12.31 4.13 3.61
CA ASN A 80 13.15 3.22 4.41
C ASN A 80 14.04 3.98 5.40
N ALA A 81 14.63 5.10 5.01
CA ALA A 81 15.44 5.91 5.92
C ALA A 81 14.61 6.45 7.09
N LEU A 82 13.39 6.92 6.82
CA LEU A 82 12.47 7.42 7.85
C LEU A 82 11.97 6.34 8.78
N ARG A 83 11.72 5.12 8.26
CA ARG A 83 11.28 3.96 9.03
C ARG A 83 12.36 3.39 9.96
N HIS A 84 13.63 3.56 9.61
CA HIS A 84 14.75 3.10 10.43
C HIS A 84 15.32 4.19 11.35
N HIS A 85 14.71 5.38 11.34
CA HIS A 85 15.09 6.45 12.25
C HIS A 85 14.36 6.27 13.59
N ASP A 86 15.03 6.57 14.70
CA ASP A 86 14.50 6.43 16.08
C ASP A 86 13.19 7.19 16.36
N ALA A 87 12.74 8.02 15.41
CA ALA A 87 11.55 8.86 15.54
C ALA A 87 10.29 8.27 14.90
N ASP A 88 10.36 7.08 14.24
CA ASP A 88 9.25 6.40 13.54
C ASP A 88 8.22 7.38 12.93
N VAL A 89 8.60 7.98 11.80
CA VAL A 89 7.72 8.96 11.13
C VAL A 89 6.57 8.24 10.47
N GLU A 90 5.40 8.29 11.07
CA GLU A 90 4.20 7.59 10.62
C GLU A 90 3.35 8.45 9.68
N ASN A 91 3.23 9.76 9.97
CA ASN A 91 2.30 10.66 9.26
C ASN A 91 2.96 11.92 8.67
N ILE A 92 2.23 12.54 7.75
CA ILE A 92 2.67 13.75 7.03
C ILE A 92 2.94 14.91 7.99
N GLY A 93 2.14 15.07 9.06
CA GLY A 93 2.34 16.11 10.06
C GLY A 93 3.68 16.02 10.77
N GLN A 94 4.07 14.81 11.19
CA GLN A 94 5.39 14.54 11.77
C GLN A 94 6.51 14.83 10.76
N LEU A 95 6.33 14.45 9.51
CA LEU A 95 7.30 14.72 8.44
C LEU A 95 7.49 16.23 8.21
N ILE A 96 6.40 17.01 8.20
CA ILE A 96 6.42 18.48 8.09
C ILE A 96 7.14 19.08 9.30
N HIS A 97 6.84 18.60 10.50
CA HIS A 97 7.50 19.07 11.72
C HIS A 97 9.02 18.82 11.65
N MET A 98 9.45 17.62 11.24
CA MET A 98 10.89 17.35 11.04
C MET A 98 11.54 18.25 10.00
N LEU A 99 10.83 18.54 8.90
CA LEU A 99 11.36 19.44 7.86
C LEU A 99 11.52 20.86 8.40
N ARG A 100 10.53 21.39 9.11
CA ARG A 100 10.57 22.76 9.68
C ARG A 100 11.66 22.95 10.73
N HIS A 101 11.98 21.90 11.48
CA HIS A 101 13.02 21.93 12.50
C HIS A 101 14.39 21.48 12.00
N ASN A 102 14.59 21.34 10.68
CA ASN A 102 15.83 20.83 10.04
C ASN A 102 16.27 19.42 10.50
N LYS A 103 15.45 18.71 11.29
CA LYS A 103 15.73 17.35 11.78
C LYS A 103 15.78 16.31 10.66
N LEU A 104 15.17 16.62 9.51
CA LEU A 104 15.20 15.72 8.36
C LEU A 104 16.62 15.52 7.79
N GLY A 105 17.49 16.52 7.91
CA GLY A 105 18.90 16.42 7.50
C GLY A 105 19.78 15.65 8.48
N GLU A 106 19.29 15.42 9.71
CA GLU A 106 19.96 14.62 10.73
C GLU A 106 19.68 13.12 10.54
N VAL A 107 18.64 12.77 9.78
CA VAL A 107 18.29 11.38 9.48
C VAL A 107 19.38 10.74 8.63
N ARG A 108 19.92 9.62 9.13
CA ARG A 108 20.92 8.84 8.41
C ARG A 108 20.42 8.49 7.00
N HIS A 109 21.25 8.74 5.99
CA HIS A 109 20.95 8.53 4.57
C HIS A 109 19.97 9.53 3.92
N ILE A 110 19.54 10.58 4.62
CA ILE A 110 18.79 11.71 4.03
C ILE A 110 19.71 12.92 3.89
N GLY A 111 20.34 13.04 2.72
CA GLY A 111 21.11 14.23 2.36
C GLY A 111 20.25 15.36 1.81
N PRO A 112 20.83 16.54 1.52
CA PRO A 112 20.12 17.74 1.05
C PRO A 112 19.21 17.48 -0.15
N ARG A 113 19.67 16.67 -1.11
CA ARG A 113 18.90 16.26 -2.29
C ARG A 113 17.59 15.54 -1.92
N ARG A 114 17.61 14.68 -0.89
CA ARG A 114 16.43 13.94 -0.43
C ARG A 114 15.50 14.83 0.39
N VAL A 115 16.05 15.80 1.11
CA VAL A 115 15.25 16.85 1.77
C VAL A 115 14.44 17.65 0.73
N SER A 116 15.05 18.03 -0.40
CA SER A 116 14.34 18.70 -1.50
C SER A 116 13.26 17.82 -2.15
N GLU A 117 13.49 16.51 -2.25
CA GLU A 117 12.48 15.56 -2.75
C GLU A 117 11.27 15.49 -1.82
N VAL A 118 11.49 15.44 -0.50
CA VAL A 118 10.41 15.50 0.50
C VAL A 118 9.64 16.81 0.40
N HIS A 119 10.34 17.94 0.28
CA HIS A 119 9.69 19.25 0.10
C HIS A 119 8.80 19.28 -1.15
N THR A 120 9.33 18.80 -2.29
CA THR A 120 8.57 18.75 -3.55
C THR A 120 7.34 17.86 -3.42
N ALA A 121 7.46 16.70 -2.77
CA ALA A 121 6.34 15.78 -2.56
C ALA A 121 5.26 16.40 -1.65
N LEU A 122 5.64 17.17 -0.63
CA LEU A 122 4.71 17.88 0.23
C LEU A 122 3.97 18.99 -0.52
N VAL A 123 4.67 19.77 -1.35
CA VAL A 123 4.04 20.80 -2.19
C VAL A 123 3.07 20.17 -3.19
N ALA A 124 3.47 19.07 -3.84
CA ALA A 124 2.59 18.32 -4.74
C ALA A 124 1.38 17.71 -4.01
N GLY A 125 1.54 17.39 -2.72
CA GLY A 125 0.47 16.94 -1.85
C GLY A 125 -0.48 18.05 -1.37
N GLY A 126 -0.22 19.31 -1.73
CA GLY A 126 -1.04 20.47 -1.35
C GLY A 126 -0.55 21.21 -0.09
N PHE A 127 0.59 20.83 0.48
CA PHE A 127 1.14 21.50 1.67
C PHE A 127 2.01 22.68 1.28
N ASN A 128 1.67 23.87 1.79
CA ASN A 128 2.48 25.06 1.60
C ASN A 128 3.67 25.05 2.57
N MET A 129 4.84 24.68 2.04
CA MET A 129 6.10 24.59 2.75
C MET A 129 6.93 25.84 2.45
N GLY A 130 6.53 26.98 3.01
CA GLY A 130 7.26 28.24 2.85
C GLY A 130 8.76 28.04 3.14
N TYR A 131 9.61 28.50 2.24
CA TYR A 131 11.06 28.47 2.41
C TYR A 131 11.45 29.49 3.49
N SER A 132 11.66 29.04 4.73
CA SER A 132 12.50 29.77 5.66
C SER A 132 13.95 29.38 5.38
N HIS A 133 14.59 30.12 4.48
CA HIS A 133 16.04 30.05 4.26
C HIS A 133 16.73 30.48 5.57
N PRO A 134 17.53 29.64 6.23
CA PRO A 134 18.38 30.11 7.31
C PRO A 134 19.50 30.95 6.70
N THR A 135 19.49 32.25 6.99
CA THR A 135 20.61 33.18 6.78
C THR A 135 21.74 32.91 7.74
#